data_AF-A0A3B9UCP8-F1
#
_entry.id   AF-A0A3B9UCP8-F1
#
_cell.length_a   1.000
_cell.length_b   1.000
_cell.length_c   1.000
_cell.angle_alpha   90.00
_cell.angle_beta   90.00
_cell.angle_gamma   90.00
#
_symmetry.space_group_name_H-M   'P 1'
#
loop_
_entity.id
_entity.type
_entity.pdbx_description
1 polymer ?
#
loop_
_entity_poly.entity_id
_entity_poly.type
_entity_poly.pdbx_seq_one_letter_code
_entity_poly.pdbx_strand_id
1 'polypeptide(L)'
;GIATVGLLQFGIWIALTALAATAIGSMGLLSPDPEQVAALSAAGQAAPELSGIQSALGTLDSLNLPALIGMFVFYFLSGYLFYGALFAAVGAAVDSETDTQQFMLPLTLPLVLTFILATSIMENPHGPLAVALSLIPFSAPIAMMIRIPFGVPWYEVAASMSLMVLGFLGTVWIAGRIYRVGILSYGKKPTYADLWKWIRMKP
;
A
#
# COMPACT_ATOMS: atom_id res chain seq x y z
N GLY A 1 11.80 -10.44 12.43
CA GLY A 1 12.44 -9.15 12.11
C GLY A 1 11.40 -8.07 11.97
N ILE A 2 11.79 -6.82 11.67
CA ILE A 2 10.87 -5.68 11.54
C ILE A 2 9.74 -5.89 10.49
N ALA A 3 10.00 -6.60 9.39
CA ALA A 3 8.95 -7.00 8.43
C ALA A 3 7.87 -7.92 9.05
N THR A 4 8.31 -8.86 9.89
CA THR A 4 7.42 -9.81 10.59
C THR A 4 6.49 -9.09 11.57
N VAL A 5 6.98 -8.01 12.20
CA VAL A 5 6.17 -7.17 13.10
C VAL A 5 5.02 -6.52 12.33
N GLY A 6 5.27 -6.02 11.12
CA GLY A 6 4.22 -5.46 10.27
C GLY A 6 3.14 -6.48 9.91
N LEU A 7 3.52 -7.69 9.49
CA LEU A 7 2.57 -8.77 9.20
C LEU A 7 1.74 -9.15 10.44
N LEU A 8 2.38 -9.21 11.62
CA LEU A 8 1.71 -9.50 12.87
C LEU A 8 0.71 -8.39 13.25
N GLN A 9 1.07 -7.13 13.06
CA GLN A 9 0.17 -6.00 13.29
C GLN A 9 -1.08 -6.10 12.40
N PHE A 10 -0.92 -6.40 11.11
CA PHE A 10 -2.07 -6.63 10.22
C PHE A 10 -2.94 -7.80 10.68
N GLY A 11 -2.33 -8.91 11.12
CA GLY A 11 -3.07 -10.05 11.67
C GLY A 11 -3.90 -9.67 12.90
N ILE A 12 -3.34 -8.86 13.81
CA ILE A 12 -4.06 -8.33 14.97
C ILE A 12 -5.22 -7.43 14.54
N TRP A 13 -5.01 -6.55 13.57
CA TRP A 13 -6.08 -5.70 13.05
C TRP A 13 -7.24 -6.49 12.46
N ILE A 14 -6.95 -7.53 11.66
CA ILE A 14 -7.97 -8.43 11.10
C ILE A 14 -8.73 -9.15 12.23
N ALA A 15 -8.01 -9.66 13.23
CA ALA A 15 -8.65 -10.33 14.37
C ALA A 15 -9.54 -9.39 15.18
N LEU A 16 -9.07 -8.15 15.43
CA LEU A 16 -9.81 -7.13 16.16
C LEU A 16 -11.06 -6.68 15.39
N THR A 17 -10.97 -6.47 14.08
CA THR A 17 -12.14 -6.06 13.27
C THR A 17 -13.16 -7.19 13.16
N ALA A 18 -12.72 -8.44 13.02
CA ALA A 18 -13.61 -9.60 13.05
C ALA A 18 -14.31 -9.76 14.41
N LEU A 19 -13.56 -9.64 15.52
CA LEU A 19 -14.13 -9.67 16.87
C LEU A 19 -15.11 -8.51 17.10
N ALA A 20 -14.75 -7.31 16.68
CA ALA A 20 -15.63 -6.15 16.77
C ALA A 20 -16.92 -6.35 15.95
N ALA A 21 -16.80 -6.82 14.70
CA ALA A 21 -17.96 -7.08 13.84
C ALA A 21 -18.90 -8.14 14.43
N THR A 22 -18.36 -9.25 14.96
CA THR A 22 -19.15 -10.29 15.64
C THR A 22 -19.78 -9.81 16.94
N ALA A 23 -19.04 -9.05 17.76
CA ALA A 23 -19.55 -8.47 19.00
C ALA A 23 -20.70 -7.49 18.72
N ILE A 24 -20.52 -6.54 17.81
CA ILE A 24 -21.54 -5.55 17.45
C ILE A 24 -22.76 -6.25 16.82
N GLY A 25 -22.55 -7.25 15.95
CA GLY A 25 -23.62 -8.06 15.37
C GLY A 25 -24.42 -8.85 16.43
N SER A 26 -23.74 -9.44 17.42
CA SER A 26 -24.37 -10.20 18.50
C SER A 26 -25.14 -9.34 19.52
N MET A 27 -24.75 -8.06 19.64
CA MET A 27 -25.43 -7.09 20.51
C MET A 27 -26.68 -6.49 19.87
N GLY A 28 -27.02 -6.83 18.62
CA GLY A 28 -28.20 -6.30 17.92
C GLY A 28 -28.13 -4.80 17.59
N LEU A 29 -27.00 -4.13 17.82
CA LEU A 29 -26.82 -2.71 17.49
C LEU A 29 -26.86 -2.41 15.98
N LEU A 30 -26.65 -3.44 15.16
CA LEU A 30 -26.75 -3.38 13.70
C LEU A 30 -28.00 -4.06 13.15
N SER A 31 -28.84 -4.68 14.00
CA SER A 31 -30.15 -5.14 13.54
C SER A 31 -31.09 -3.94 13.49
N PRO A 32 -31.61 -3.59 12.31
CA PRO A 32 -32.51 -2.45 12.21
C PRO A 32 -33.84 -2.78 12.90
N ASP A 33 -34.38 -1.84 13.68
CA ASP A 33 -35.66 -2.02 14.35
C ASP A 33 -36.74 -2.40 13.31
N PRO A 34 -37.51 -3.49 13.51
CA PRO A 34 -38.50 -3.96 12.55
C PRO A 34 -39.51 -2.87 12.14
N GLU A 35 -39.82 -1.96 13.07
CA GLU A 35 -40.70 -0.81 12.84
C GLU A 35 -40.06 0.28 11.96
N GLN A 36 -38.75 0.54 12.10
CA GLN A 36 -38.03 1.47 11.22
C GLN A 36 -37.84 0.90 9.82
N VAL A 37 -37.54 -0.41 9.68
CA VAL A 37 -37.45 -1.07 8.37
C VAL A 37 -38.80 -1.05 7.65
N ALA A 38 -39.89 -1.34 8.38
CA ALA A 38 -41.24 -1.27 7.84
C ALA A 38 -41.60 0.17 7.43
N ALA A 39 -41.26 1.19 8.24
CA ALA A 39 -41.51 2.59 7.92
C ALA A 39 -40.68 3.10 6.72
N LEU A 40 -39.40 2.74 6.61
CA LEU A 40 -38.53 3.12 5.48
C LEU A 40 -38.91 2.39 4.18
N SER A 41 -39.29 1.12 4.26
CA SER A 41 -39.79 0.36 3.09
C SER A 41 -41.14 0.88 2.58
N ALA A 42 -42.03 1.33 3.47
CA ALA A 42 -43.29 1.98 3.11
C ALA A 42 -43.09 3.40 2.53
N ALA A 43 -41.99 4.08 2.88
CA ALA A 43 -41.62 5.40 2.37
C ALA A 43 -40.83 5.36 1.04
N GLY A 44 -40.52 4.17 0.49
CA GLY A 44 -39.77 4.02 -0.76
C GLY A 44 -38.31 4.47 -0.68
N GLN A 45 -37.80 4.79 0.51
CA GLN A 45 -36.42 5.14 0.78
C GLN A 45 -35.78 4.00 1.56
N ALA A 46 -35.16 3.06 0.84
CA ALA A 46 -34.34 2.05 1.48
C ALA A 46 -33.18 2.74 2.23
N ALA A 47 -33.01 2.42 3.51
CA ALA A 47 -31.90 2.91 4.32
C ALA A 47 -30.56 2.60 3.61
N PRO A 48 -29.79 3.61 3.16
CA PRO A 48 -28.58 3.36 2.38
C PRO A 48 -27.45 2.72 3.22
N GLU A 49 -27.45 2.90 4.54
CA GLU A 49 -26.34 2.47 5.40
C GLU A 49 -26.41 0.99 5.82
N LEU A 50 -27.60 0.45 6.11
CA LEU A 50 -27.79 -0.96 6.48
C LEU A 50 -27.68 -1.91 5.30
N SER A 51 -28.12 -1.47 4.12
CA SER A 51 -27.92 -2.20 2.87
C SER A 51 -26.45 -2.22 2.44
N GLY A 52 -25.68 -1.17 2.76
CA GLY A 52 -24.23 -1.09 2.53
C GLY A 52 -23.42 -2.12 3.31
N ILE A 53 -23.74 -2.35 4.59
CA ILE A 53 -23.02 -3.34 5.41
C ILE A 53 -23.37 -4.77 4.97
N GLN A 54 -24.63 -5.07 4.66
CA GLN A 54 -25.04 -6.40 4.18
C GLN A 54 -24.49 -6.72 2.78
N SER A 55 -24.43 -5.72 1.89
CA SER A 55 -23.80 -5.87 0.57
C SER A 55 -22.28 -5.99 0.65
N ALA A 56 -21.62 -5.31 1.58
CA ALA A 56 -20.18 -5.48 1.86
C ALA A 56 -19.88 -6.91 2.37
N LEU A 57 -20.72 -7.46 3.25
CA LEU A 57 -20.58 -8.84 3.71
C LEU A 57 -20.83 -9.86 2.59
N GLY A 58 -21.84 -9.66 1.73
CA GLY A 58 -22.10 -10.54 0.58
C GLY A 58 -21.04 -10.48 -0.52
N THR A 59 -20.37 -9.34 -0.70
CA THR A 59 -19.26 -9.21 -1.65
C THR A 59 -17.99 -9.90 -1.15
N LEU A 60 -17.73 -9.91 0.16
CA LEU A 60 -16.62 -10.66 0.75
C LEU A 60 -16.71 -12.17 0.45
N ASP A 61 -17.90 -12.76 0.47
CA ASP A 61 -18.12 -14.17 0.12
C ASP A 61 -17.84 -14.48 -1.37
N SER A 62 -17.97 -13.49 -2.24
CA SER A 62 -17.67 -13.61 -3.68
C SER A 62 -16.19 -13.41 -4.02
N LEU A 63 -15.39 -12.88 -3.09
CA LEU A 63 -13.97 -12.63 -3.30
C LEU A 63 -13.15 -13.89 -3.00
N ASN A 64 -12.17 -14.16 -3.85
CA ASN A 64 -11.19 -15.19 -3.58
C ASN A 64 -10.20 -14.70 -2.50
N LEU A 65 -10.60 -14.84 -1.22
CA LEU A 65 -9.80 -14.44 -0.06
C LEU A 65 -8.37 -15.01 -0.09
N PRO A 66 -8.15 -16.31 -0.41
CA PRO A 66 -6.79 -16.85 -0.51
C PRO A 66 -5.93 -16.11 -1.54
N ALA A 67 -6.48 -15.80 -2.72
CA ALA A 67 -5.76 -15.05 -3.74
C ALA A 67 -5.46 -13.62 -3.30
N LEU A 68 -6.43 -12.94 -2.65
CA LEU A 68 -6.25 -11.59 -2.13
C LEU A 68 -5.16 -11.52 -1.05
N ILE A 69 -5.13 -12.49 -0.14
CA ILE A 69 -4.08 -12.61 0.89
C ILE A 69 -2.73 -12.89 0.23
N GLY A 70 -2.67 -13.76 -0.78
CA GLY A 70 -1.43 -14.03 -1.53
C GLY A 70 -0.88 -12.77 -2.21
N MET A 71 -1.75 -12.00 -2.86
CA MET A 71 -1.38 -10.72 -3.48
C MET A 71 -0.95 -9.69 -2.43
N PHE A 72 -1.67 -9.61 -1.30
CA PHE A 72 -1.29 -8.76 -0.18
C PHE A 72 0.12 -9.07 0.33
N VAL A 73 0.42 -10.34 0.61
CA VAL A 73 1.75 -10.75 1.08
C VAL A 73 2.82 -10.39 0.05
N PHE A 74 2.56 -10.63 -1.24
CA PHE A 74 3.49 -10.27 -2.30
C PHE A 74 3.77 -8.75 -2.33
N TYR A 75 2.74 -7.91 -2.47
CA TYR A 75 2.90 -6.46 -2.59
C TYR A 75 3.42 -5.83 -1.31
N PHE A 76 3.02 -6.35 -0.15
CA PHE A 76 3.57 -5.95 1.14
C PHE A 76 5.07 -6.24 1.19
N LEU A 77 5.49 -7.47 0.86
CA LEU A 77 6.88 -7.86 0.98
C LEU A 77 7.76 -7.17 -0.08
N SER A 78 7.31 -7.11 -1.34
CA SER A 78 8.04 -6.44 -2.41
C SER A 78 8.14 -4.93 -2.16
N GLY A 79 7.04 -4.30 -1.74
CA GLY A 79 7.03 -2.88 -1.36
C GLY A 79 7.93 -2.61 -0.16
N TYR A 80 7.84 -3.44 0.88
CA TYR A 80 8.68 -3.34 2.07
C TYR A 80 10.17 -3.45 1.73
N LEU A 81 10.55 -4.41 0.90
CA LEU A 81 11.94 -4.60 0.47
C LEU A 81 12.41 -3.47 -0.45
N PHE A 82 11.56 -3.00 -1.37
CA PHE A 82 11.85 -1.88 -2.26
C PHE A 82 12.13 -0.59 -1.46
N TYR A 83 11.24 -0.23 -0.54
CA TYR A 83 11.40 0.95 0.31
C TYR A 83 12.53 0.78 1.32
N GLY A 84 12.71 -0.42 1.88
CA GLY A 84 13.82 -0.75 2.76
C GLY A 84 15.18 -0.54 2.09
N ALA A 85 15.34 -0.98 0.83
CA ALA A 85 16.57 -0.76 0.07
C ALA A 85 16.84 0.73 -0.19
N LEU A 86 15.79 1.49 -0.51
CA LEU A 86 15.90 2.94 -0.71
C LEU A 86 16.28 3.68 0.58
N PHE A 87 15.66 3.35 1.71
CA PHE A 87 16.02 3.94 3.00
C PHE A 87 17.41 3.51 3.45
N ALA A 88 17.83 2.28 3.17
CA ALA A 88 19.20 1.84 3.41
C ALA A 88 20.21 2.65 2.56
N ALA A 89 19.87 2.99 1.31
CA ALA A 89 20.70 3.83 0.46
C ALA A 89 20.86 5.25 1.04
N VAL A 90 19.76 5.84 1.51
CA VAL A 90 19.78 7.17 2.14
C VAL A 90 20.59 7.13 3.44
N GLY A 91 20.31 6.17 4.33
CA GLY A 91 21.02 6.04 5.60
C GLY A 91 22.51 5.74 5.46
N ALA A 92 22.93 5.11 4.36
CA ALA A 92 24.34 4.90 4.06
C ALA A 92 25.04 6.12 3.46
N ALA A 93 24.29 7.10 2.95
CA ALA A 93 24.83 8.29 2.32
C ALA A 93 25.01 9.47 3.29
N VAL A 94 24.24 9.52 4.38
CA VAL A 94 24.17 10.68 5.27
C VAL A 94 24.72 10.37 6.66
N ASP A 95 25.54 11.28 7.18
CA ASP A 95 26.13 11.18 8.52
C ASP A 95 25.22 11.80 9.62
N SER A 96 24.18 12.56 9.25
CA SER A 96 23.29 13.25 10.19
C SER A 96 21.81 12.88 10.05
N GLU A 97 21.13 12.73 11.19
CA GLU A 97 19.70 12.38 11.25
C GLU A 97 18.81 13.47 10.64
N THR A 98 19.17 14.75 10.80
CA THR A 98 18.47 15.88 10.18
C THR A 98 18.57 15.89 8.66
N ASP A 99 19.71 15.49 8.08
CA ASP A 99 19.84 15.41 6.63
C ASP A 99 19.07 14.19 6.08
N THR A 100 18.98 13.10 6.85
CA THR A 100 18.16 11.91 6.51
C THR A 100 16.70 12.26 6.28
N GLN A 101 16.10 13.09 7.15
CA GLN A 101 14.68 13.46 7.05
C GLN A 101 14.35 14.20 5.75
N GLN A 102 15.28 15.03 5.23
CA GLN A 102 15.10 15.75 3.97
C GLN A 102 15.03 14.82 2.76
N PHE A 103 15.78 13.70 2.80
CA PHE A 103 15.73 12.67 1.78
C PHE A 103 14.54 11.73 1.95
N MET A 104 14.05 11.50 3.18
CA MET A 104 12.90 10.63 3.41
C MET A 104 11.60 11.17 2.80
N LEU A 105 11.37 12.48 2.86
CA LEU A 105 10.15 13.13 2.35
C LEU A 105 9.82 12.76 0.89
N PRO A 106 10.71 12.94 -0.10
CA PRO A 106 10.39 12.59 -1.49
C PRO A 106 10.18 11.09 -1.72
N LEU A 107 10.74 10.22 -0.87
CA LEU A 107 10.50 8.78 -0.95
C LEU A 107 9.11 8.40 -0.43
N THR A 108 8.65 9.04 0.64
CA THR A 108 7.33 8.75 1.25
C THR A 108 6.19 9.47 0.54
N LEU A 109 6.46 10.58 -0.13
CA LEU A 109 5.45 11.40 -0.80
C LEU A 109 4.61 10.62 -1.84
N PRO A 110 5.17 9.76 -2.71
CA PRO A 110 4.38 8.89 -3.58
C PRO A 110 3.39 7.96 -2.85
N LEU A 111 3.78 7.39 -1.71
CA LEU A 111 2.88 6.55 -0.89
C LEU A 111 1.72 7.39 -0.35
N VAL A 112 2.04 8.56 0.22
CA VAL A 112 1.04 9.48 0.79
C VAL A 112 0.08 9.97 -0.30
N LEU A 113 0.60 10.35 -1.48
CA LEU A 113 -0.24 10.75 -2.61
C LEU A 113 -1.17 9.64 -3.05
N THR A 114 -0.68 8.41 -3.15
CA THR A 114 -1.50 7.25 -3.53
C THR A 114 -2.60 6.99 -2.51
N PHE A 115 -2.28 7.16 -1.22
CA PHE A 115 -3.25 7.03 -0.14
C PHE A 115 -4.32 8.14 -0.19
N ILE A 116 -3.94 9.40 -0.45
CA ILE A 116 -4.89 10.51 -0.62
C ILE A 116 -5.81 10.26 -1.83
N LEU A 117 -5.27 9.71 -2.91
CA LEU A 117 -6.01 9.38 -4.12
C LEU A 117 -6.77 8.04 -4.03
N ALA A 118 -6.77 7.38 -2.87
CA ALA A 118 -7.42 6.08 -2.70
C ALA A 118 -8.92 6.13 -3.05
N THR A 119 -9.61 7.20 -2.66
CA THR A 119 -11.03 7.40 -2.98
C THR A 119 -11.24 7.52 -4.49
N SER A 120 -10.44 8.32 -5.18
CA SER A 120 -10.50 8.46 -6.64
C SER A 120 -10.18 7.16 -7.38
N ILE A 121 -9.27 6.33 -6.84
CA ILE A 121 -8.98 5.00 -7.37
C ILE A 121 -10.18 4.07 -7.18
N MET A 122 -10.87 4.11 -6.03
CA MET A 122 -12.07 3.31 -5.79
C MET A 122 -13.25 3.75 -6.67
N GLU A 123 -13.39 5.05 -6.94
CA GLU A 123 -14.44 5.58 -7.83
C GLU A 123 -14.22 5.17 -9.29
N ASN A 124 -12.97 5.17 -9.76
CA ASN A 124 -12.61 4.75 -11.13
C ASN A 124 -11.43 3.77 -11.16
N PRO A 125 -11.64 2.49 -10.76
CA PRO A 125 -10.57 1.49 -10.62
C PRO A 125 -9.90 1.11 -11.94
N HIS A 126 -10.60 1.25 -13.06
CA HIS A 126 -10.07 0.99 -14.41
C HIS A 126 -9.63 2.27 -15.12
N GLY A 127 -9.69 3.41 -14.44
CA GLY A 127 -9.29 4.70 -14.99
C GLY A 127 -7.77 4.77 -15.24
N PRO A 128 -7.32 5.65 -16.14
CA PRO A 128 -5.91 5.78 -16.49
C PRO A 128 -5.03 6.17 -15.29
N LEU A 129 -5.55 6.96 -14.35
CA LEU A 129 -4.85 7.32 -13.11
C LEU A 129 -4.62 6.10 -12.21
N ALA A 130 -5.65 5.27 -12.01
CA ALA A 130 -5.57 4.07 -11.21
C ALA A 130 -4.57 3.07 -11.81
N VAL A 131 -4.61 2.88 -13.13
CA VAL A 131 -3.66 2.02 -13.87
C VAL A 131 -2.23 2.57 -13.77
N ALA A 132 -2.02 3.87 -13.97
CA ALA A 132 -0.68 4.46 -13.92
C ALA A 132 -0.03 4.31 -12.53
N LEU A 133 -0.76 4.66 -11.46
CA LEU A 133 -0.27 4.51 -10.09
C LEU A 133 -0.02 3.05 -9.71
N SER A 134 -0.76 2.13 -10.32
CA SER A 134 -0.59 0.70 -10.11
C SER A 134 0.66 0.11 -10.74
N LEU A 135 1.19 0.73 -11.80
CA LEU A 135 2.37 0.23 -12.50
C LEU A 135 3.66 0.86 -11.98
N ILE A 136 3.59 2.06 -11.42
CA ILE A 136 4.76 2.76 -10.85
C ILE A 136 5.14 2.08 -9.52
N PRO A 137 6.36 1.53 -9.36
CA PRO A 137 6.77 0.80 -8.15
C PRO A 137 6.58 1.58 -6.84
N PHE A 138 6.73 2.90 -6.86
CA PHE A 138 6.56 3.72 -5.66
C PHE A 138 5.09 3.75 -5.15
N SER A 139 4.11 3.66 -6.04
CA SER A 139 2.69 3.74 -5.69
C SER A 139 1.97 2.38 -5.75
N ALA A 140 2.52 1.43 -6.51
CA ALA A 140 1.91 0.14 -6.79
C ALA A 140 1.46 -0.67 -5.55
N PRO A 141 2.22 -0.74 -4.43
CA PRO A 141 1.84 -1.57 -3.28
C PRO A 141 0.50 -1.16 -2.66
N ILE A 142 0.16 0.13 -2.72
CA ILE A 142 -1.11 0.66 -2.23
C ILE A 142 -2.15 0.63 -3.36
N ALA A 143 -1.83 1.20 -4.53
CA ALA A 143 -2.78 1.36 -5.62
C ALA A 143 -3.36 0.01 -6.10
N MET A 144 -2.52 -1.02 -6.24
CA MET A 144 -3.00 -2.33 -6.69
C MET A 144 -3.85 -3.04 -5.64
N MET A 145 -3.53 -2.91 -4.36
CA MET A 145 -4.32 -3.51 -3.29
C MET A 145 -5.73 -2.91 -3.20
N ILE A 146 -5.87 -1.62 -3.53
CA ILE A 146 -7.18 -0.97 -3.64
C ILE A 146 -7.94 -1.49 -4.86
N ARG A 147 -7.27 -1.74 -5.99
CA ARG A 147 -7.93 -2.12 -7.24
C ARG A 147 -8.30 -3.59 -7.35
N ILE A 148 -7.51 -4.53 -6.80
CA ILE A 148 -7.73 -5.98 -6.94
C ILE A 148 -9.18 -6.43 -6.63
N PRO A 149 -9.85 -5.93 -5.55
CA PRO A 149 -11.24 -6.27 -5.26
C PRO A 149 -12.24 -5.89 -6.36
N PHE A 150 -11.90 -4.93 -7.22
CA PHE A 150 -12.75 -4.46 -8.32
C PHE A 150 -12.57 -5.26 -9.63
N GLY A 151 -11.80 -6.35 -9.62
CA GLY A 151 -11.68 -7.24 -10.79
C GLY A 151 -10.69 -6.75 -11.85
N VAL A 152 -9.45 -6.46 -11.44
CA VAL A 152 -8.39 -6.04 -12.37
C VAL A 152 -7.98 -7.20 -13.29
N PRO A 153 -7.76 -6.94 -14.60
CA PRO A 153 -7.24 -7.95 -15.51
C PRO A 153 -5.89 -8.52 -15.06
N TRP A 154 -5.73 -9.84 -15.19
CA TRP A 154 -4.54 -10.54 -14.68
C TRP A 154 -3.21 -10.03 -15.28
N TYR A 155 -3.23 -9.53 -16.52
CA TYR A 155 -2.03 -9.00 -17.18
C TYR A 155 -1.54 -7.69 -16.55
N GLU A 156 -2.44 -6.84 -16.04
CA GLU A 156 -2.04 -5.63 -15.30
C GLU A 156 -1.41 -5.99 -13.97
N VAL A 157 -1.96 -7.01 -13.30
CA VAL A 157 -1.40 -7.54 -12.05
C VAL A 157 -0.01 -8.10 -12.31
N ALA A 158 0.15 -8.95 -13.32
CA ALA A 158 1.45 -9.52 -13.69
C ALA A 158 2.47 -8.46 -14.10
N ALA A 159 2.05 -7.42 -14.84
CA ALA A 159 2.90 -6.31 -15.21
C ALA A 159 3.36 -5.51 -13.97
N SER A 160 2.44 -5.18 -13.07
CA SER A 160 2.76 -4.48 -11.81
C SER A 160 3.69 -5.30 -10.93
N MET A 161 3.43 -6.60 -10.76
CA MET A 161 4.31 -7.51 -10.01
C MET A 161 5.72 -7.57 -10.61
N SER A 162 5.82 -7.63 -11.94
CA SER A 162 7.11 -7.64 -12.64
C SER A 162 7.86 -6.32 -12.42
N LEU A 163 7.18 -5.18 -12.51
CA LEU A 163 7.76 -3.86 -12.25
C LEU A 163 8.16 -3.69 -10.79
N MET A 164 7.43 -4.26 -9.85
CA MET A 164 7.78 -4.33 -8.43
C MET A 164 9.10 -5.06 -8.21
N VAL A 165 9.25 -6.25 -8.79
CA VAL A 165 10.48 -7.05 -8.67
C VAL A 165 11.66 -6.36 -9.35
N LEU A 166 11.48 -5.87 -10.58
CA LEU A 166 12.51 -5.12 -11.31
C LEU A 166 12.90 -3.84 -10.58
N GLY A 167 11.91 -3.12 -10.03
CA GLY A 167 12.11 -1.95 -9.20
C GLY A 167 12.96 -2.26 -7.98
N PHE A 168 12.65 -3.35 -7.27
CA PHE A 168 13.40 -3.78 -6.09
C PHE A 168 14.85 -4.15 -6.45
N LEU A 169 15.07 -4.93 -7.50
CA LEU A 169 16.42 -5.26 -7.95
C LEU A 169 17.20 -4.00 -8.35
N GLY A 170 16.53 -3.06 -9.03
CA GLY A 170 17.11 -1.77 -9.40
C GLY A 170 17.49 -0.93 -8.19
N THR A 171 16.63 -0.84 -7.17
CA THR A 171 16.92 -0.06 -5.96
C THR A 171 17.98 -0.70 -5.09
N VAL A 172 18.04 -2.03 -5.00
CA VAL A 172 19.14 -2.74 -4.33
C VAL A 172 20.47 -2.48 -5.03
N TRP A 173 20.50 -2.51 -6.37
CA TRP A 173 21.69 -2.18 -7.13
C TRP A 173 22.14 -0.73 -6.88
N ILE A 174 21.21 0.24 -6.90
CA ILE A 174 21.49 1.65 -6.57
C ILE A 174 22.01 1.79 -5.14
N ALA A 175 21.37 1.15 -4.16
CA ALA A 175 21.76 1.19 -2.76
C ALA A 175 23.18 0.66 -2.56
N GLY A 176 23.55 -0.43 -3.23
CA GLY A 176 24.91 -0.98 -3.19
C GLY A 176 25.96 -0.04 -3.79
N ARG A 177 25.63 0.69 -4.86
CA ARG A 177 26.53 1.72 -5.44
C ARG A 177 26.71 2.90 -4.50
N ILE A 178 25.62 3.41 -3.92
CA ILE A 178 25.66 4.52 -2.96
C ILE A 178 26.46 4.11 -1.72
N TYR A 179 26.26 2.91 -1.19
CA TYR A 179 26.99 2.41 -0.03
C TYR A 179 28.52 2.40 -0.25
N ARG A 180 28.99 1.94 -1.42
CA ARG A 180 30.42 1.89 -1.75
C ARG A 180 31.10 3.27 -1.79
N VAL A 181 30.38 4.31 -2.24
CA VAL A 181 30.94 5.66 -2.38
C VAL A 181 30.68 6.53 -1.14
N GLY A 182 29.53 6.33 -0.50
CA GLY A 182 29.12 7.03 0.72
C GLY A 182 30.09 6.80 1.87
N ILE A 183 30.57 5.56 2.06
CA ILE A 183 31.53 5.22 3.13
C ILE A 183 32.89 5.92 2.99
N LEU A 184 33.27 6.41 1.79
CA LEU A 184 34.50 7.20 1.59
C LEU A 184 34.26 8.71 1.60
N SER A 185 33.01 9.15 1.61
CA SER A 185 32.62 10.56 1.52
C SER A 185 32.38 11.17 2.90
N TYR A 186 33.41 11.15 3.76
CA TYR A 186 33.33 11.73 5.10
C TYR A 186 33.33 13.27 5.07
N GLY A 187 32.39 13.89 5.81
CA GLY A 187 32.47 15.29 6.21
C GLY A 187 31.90 16.34 5.25
N LYS A 188 31.26 15.94 4.14
CA LYS A 188 30.47 16.84 3.28
C LYS A 188 29.02 16.39 3.21
N LYS A 189 28.09 17.33 3.40
CA LYS A 189 26.65 17.10 3.23
C LYS A 189 26.37 16.65 1.78
N PRO A 190 25.89 15.41 1.56
CA PRO A 190 25.57 14.94 0.22
C PRO A 190 24.40 15.74 -0.33
N THR A 191 24.50 16.21 -1.58
CA THR A 191 23.37 16.82 -2.29
C THR A 191 22.76 15.79 -3.26
N TYR A 192 21.52 15.97 -3.71
CA TYR A 192 20.89 15.13 -4.75
C TYR A 192 21.78 14.93 -5.99
N ALA A 193 22.55 15.96 -6.38
CA ALA A 193 23.50 15.88 -7.49
C ALA A 193 24.68 14.94 -7.23
N ASP A 194 25.12 14.81 -5.98
CA ASP A 194 26.22 13.92 -5.60
C ASP A 194 25.75 12.46 -5.57
N LEU A 195 24.56 12.20 -5.03
CA LEU A 195 23.92 10.89 -5.11
C LEU A 195 23.82 10.40 -6.57
N TRP A 196 23.38 11.27 -7.48
CA TRP A 196 23.28 10.93 -8.90
C TRP A 196 24.64 10.68 -9.56
N LYS A 197 25.68 11.44 -9.18
CA LYS A 197 27.05 11.20 -9.65
C LYS A 197 27.58 9.86 -9.16
N TRP A 198 27.34 9.50 -7.90
CA TRP A 198 27.80 8.23 -7.31
C TRP A 198 27.16 7.02 -7.99
N ILE A 199 25.89 7.13 -8.38
CA ILE A 199 25.22 6.10 -9.19
C ILE A 199 25.91 5.91 -10.56
N ARG A 200 26.41 7.00 -11.17
CA ARG A 200 27.02 7.00 -12.51
C ARG A 200 28.54 6.81 -12.56
N MET A 201 29.25 6.90 -11.43
CA MET A 201 30.69 6.61 -11.40
C MET A 201 30.92 5.18 -11.91
N LYS A 202 31.97 4.93 -12.69
CA LYS A 202 32.33 3.57 -13.11
C LYS A 202 32.94 2.81 -11.92
N PRO A 203 32.78 1.47 -11.86
CA PRO A 203 33.43 0.66 -10.82
C PRO A 203 34.95 0.79 -10.86
#